data_AF-A0AAE1QQM6-F1
#
_entry.id   AF-A0AAE1QQM6-F1
#
_cell.length_a   1.000
_cell.length_b   1.000
_cell.length_c   1.000
_cell.angle_alpha   90.00
_cell.angle_beta   90.00
_cell.angle_gamma   90.00
#
_symmetry.space_group_name_H-M   'P 1'
#
loop_
_entity.id
_entity.type
_entity.pdbx_description
1 polymer ?
#
loop_
_entity_poly.entity_id
_entity_poly.type
_entity_poly.pdbx_seq_one_letter_code
_entity_poly.pdbx_strand_id
1 'polypeptide(L)'
;MLNRVRKLERENSIFLLDKARGEYWSEVKSGLYNSSSQGEYYRLLSFENRDLQIRERKHSCFFLFQEILSRNRALRGYAANPTEDFLDFFSEKRDALDKNPEWGPVEKDRKEIEFVEQVKLDLAARGHESLYIKEILGHMSSSLVELDEEERRWNERSNERA
;
A
#
# COMPACT_ATOMS: atom_id res chain seq x y z
N MET A 1 -3.19 -16.47 10.65
CA MET A 1 -2.05 -15.53 10.52
C MET A 1 -0.76 -16.23 10.11
N LEU A 2 -0.27 -17.25 10.83
CA LEU A 2 0.96 -18.00 10.46
C LEU A 2 1.04 -18.43 8.98
N ASN A 3 -0.01 -19.04 8.42
CA ASN A 3 0.02 -19.48 7.02
C ASN A 3 0.13 -18.33 6.01
N ARG A 4 -0.40 -17.16 6.38
CA ARG A 4 -0.33 -15.92 5.58
C ARG A 4 1.11 -15.37 5.58
N VAL A 5 1.74 -15.29 6.76
CA VAL A 5 3.16 -14.92 6.88
C VAL A 5 4.06 -15.89 6.10
N ARG A 6 3.86 -17.20 6.28
CA ARG A 6 4.61 -18.23 5.55
C ARG A 6 4.45 -18.14 4.03
N LYS A 7 3.32 -17.60 3.54
CA LYS A 7 3.16 -17.33 2.11
C LYS A 7 4.12 -16.23 1.68
N LEU A 8 4.09 -15.08 2.35
CA LEU A 8 4.97 -13.95 2.07
C LEU A 8 6.46 -14.31 2.19
N GLU A 9 6.84 -15.11 3.19
CA GLU A 9 8.22 -15.58 3.34
C GLU A 9 8.67 -16.48 2.18
N ARG A 10 7.79 -17.39 1.71
CA ARG A 10 8.11 -18.25 0.56
C ARG A 10 8.23 -17.45 -0.74
N GLU A 11 7.48 -16.36 -0.84
CA GLU A 11 7.47 -15.46 -1.99
C GLU A 11 8.58 -14.37 -1.88
N ASN A 12 9.44 -14.43 -0.85
CA ASN A 12 10.49 -13.45 -0.57
C ASN A 12 9.97 -12.00 -0.58
N SER A 13 8.84 -11.77 0.08
CA SER A 13 8.20 -10.46 0.14
C SER A 13 9.10 -9.42 0.80
N ILE A 14 9.38 -8.33 0.07
CA ILE A 14 10.08 -7.14 0.58
C ILE A 14 9.29 -6.40 1.66
N PHE A 15 7.99 -6.72 1.82
CA PHE A 15 7.13 -6.10 2.83
C PHE A 15 7.21 -6.78 4.20
N LEU A 16 8.18 -7.68 4.42
CA LEU A 16 8.47 -8.29 5.72
C LEU A 16 9.63 -7.61 6.47
N LEU A 17 9.98 -6.36 6.13
CA LEU A 17 10.96 -5.52 6.85
C LEU A 17 12.36 -6.14 6.95
N ASP A 18 12.82 -6.81 5.89
CA ASP A 18 14.12 -7.50 5.85
C ASP A 18 14.33 -8.56 6.93
N LYS A 19 13.25 -9.01 7.58
CA LYS A 19 13.31 -10.03 8.62
C LYS A 19 13.71 -11.37 8.04
N ALA A 20 14.52 -12.11 8.80
CA ALA A 20 14.84 -13.48 8.46
C ALA A 20 13.58 -14.36 8.49
N ARG A 21 13.60 -15.45 7.73
CA ARG A 21 12.48 -16.39 7.69
C ARG A 21 12.16 -16.90 9.10
N GLY A 22 10.90 -16.80 9.50
CA GLY A 22 10.40 -17.19 10.81
C GLY A 22 10.49 -16.10 11.87
N GLU A 23 11.25 -15.03 11.66
CA GLU A 23 11.47 -13.96 12.64
C GLU A 23 10.19 -13.12 12.83
N TYR A 24 9.56 -12.66 11.74
CA TYR A 24 8.31 -11.89 11.81
C TYR A 24 7.23 -12.61 12.63
N TRP A 25 6.97 -13.89 12.34
CA TRP A 25 5.97 -14.63 13.12
C TRP A 25 6.39 -14.87 14.57
N SER A 26 7.70 -15.05 14.82
CA SER A 26 8.21 -15.26 16.18
C SER A 26 7.99 -14.01 17.05
N GLU A 27 8.19 -12.82 16.49
CA GLU A 27 7.90 -11.55 17.16
C GLU A 27 6.41 -11.38 17.45
N VAL A 28 5.55 -11.56 16.45
CA VAL A 28 4.09 -11.50 16.62
C VAL A 28 3.63 -12.47 17.70
N LYS A 29 4.12 -13.72 17.65
CA LYS A 29 3.79 -14.75 18.65
C LYS A 29 4.27 -14.35 20.05
N SER A 30 5.48 -13.80 20.16
CA SER A 30 6.05 -13.35 21.43
C SER A 30 5.22 -12.20 22.03
N GLY A 31 4.89 -11.18 21.23
CA GLY A 31 4.05 -10.06 21.69
C GLY A 31 2.66 -10.51 22.15
N LEU A 32 2.03 -11.44 21.41
CA LEU A 32 0.75 -12.02 21.80
C LEU A 32 0.84 -12.84 23.08
N TYR A 33 1.89 -13.64 23.26
CA TYR A 33 2.08 -14.46 24.46
C TYR A 33 2.31 -13.62 25.72
N ASN A 34 2.98 -12.48 25.57
CA ASN A 34 3.34 -11.59 26.68
C ASN A 34 2.28 -10.51 26.98
N SER A 35 1.08 -10.60 26.39
CA SER A 35 0.00 -9.65 26.66
C SER A 35 -0.49 -9.76 28.11
N SER A 36 -0.63 -8.63 28.81
CA SER A 36 -0.98 -8.57 30.24
C SER A 36 -2.46 -8.88 30.53
N SER A 37 -3.30 -8.84 29.49
CA SER A 37 -4.73 -9.14 29.59
C SER A 37 -5.27 -9.64 28.26
N GLN A 38 -6.43 -10.30 28.32
CA GLN A 38 -7.16 -10.73 27.13
C GLN A 38 -7.55 -9.53 26.22
N GLY A 39 -7.86 -8.38 26.82
CA GLY A 39 -8.18 -7.15 26.06
C GLY A 39 -6.97 -6.58 25.31
N GLU A 40 -5.77 -6.65 25.89
CA GLU A 40 -4.54 -6.29 25.20
C GLU A 40 -4.23 -7.29 24.07
N TYR A 41 -4.35 -8.58 24.35
CA TYR A 41 -4.17 -9.64 23.35
C TYR A 41 -5.03 -9.39 22.10
N TYR A 42 -6.32 -9.10 22.29
CA TYR A 42 -7.22 -8.84 21.16
C TYR A 42 -6.89 -7.55 20.40
N ARG A 43 -6.44 -6.50 21.10
CA ARG A 43 -6.00 -5.26 20.45
C ARG A 43 -4.77 -5.50 19.59
N LEU A 44 -3.75 -6.18 20.12
CA LEU A 44 -2.53 -6.52 19.39
C LEU A 44 -2.84 -7.44 18.20
N LEU A 45 -3.60 -8.50 18.42
CA LEU A 45 -4.01 -9.42 17.34
C LEU A 45 -4.74 -8.69 16.20
N SER A 46 -5.61 -7.74 16.55
CA SER A 46 -6.34 -6.95 15.55
C SER A 46 -5.43 -6.01 14.77
N PHE A 47 -4.45 -5.40 15.44
CA PHE A 47 -3.41 -4.59 14.81
C PHE A 47 -2.57 -5.41 13.83
N GLU A 48 -1.95 -6.51 14.31
CA GLU A 48 -1.11 -7.39 13.50
C GLU A 48 -1.88 -7.96 12.29
N ASN A 49 -3.18 -8.21 12.46
CA ASN A 49 -4.00 -8.67 11.35
C ASN A 49 -4.20 -7.61 10.26
N ARG A 50 -4.38 -6.34 10.62
CA ARG A 50 -4.51 -5.23 9.65
C ARG A 50 -3.18 -4.92 8.98
N ASP A 51 -2.11 -4.84 9.76
CA ASP A 51 -0.75 -4.65 9.24
C ASP A 51 -0.40 -5.74 8.21
N LEU A 52 -0.65 -7.01 8.54
CA LEU A 52 -0.43 -8.11 7.60
C LEU A 52 -1.32 -8.01 6.35
N GLN A 53 -2.57 -7.54 6.49
CA GLN A 53 -3.47 -7.31 5.35
C GLN A 53 -2.94 -6.25 4.38
N ILE A 54 -2.31 -5.19 4.90
CA ILE A 54 -1.67 -4.14 4.09
C ILE A 54 -0.45 -4.74 3.36
N ARG A 55 0.43 -5.43 4.09
CA ARG A 55 1.64 -6.06 3.51
C ARG A 55 1.32 -7.04 2.39
N GLU A 56 0.31 -7.89 2.58
CA GLU A 56 -0.14 -8.84 1.56
C GLU A 56 -0.64 -8.16 0.28
N ARG A 57 -1.35 -7.04 0.43
CA ARG A 57 -1.88 -6.29 -0.71
C ARG A 57 -0.76 -5.55 -1.43
N LYS A 58 0.13 -4.87 -0.71
CA LYS A 58 1.31 -4.21 -1.30
C LYS A 58 2.17 -5.23 -2.04
N HIS A 59 2.38 -6.41 -1.47
CA HIS A 59 3.08 -7.51 -2.12
C HIS A 59 2.41 -7.97 -3.41
N SER A 60 1.07 -8.11 -3.40
CA SER A 60 0.32 -8.47 -4.60
C SER A 60 0.41 -7.40 -5.69
N CYS A 61 0.29 -6.12 -5.32
CA CYS A 61 0.49 -4.99 -6.23
C CYS A 61 1.90 -4.98 -6.82
N PHE A 62 2.92 -5.26 -6.00
CA PHE A 62 4.30 -5.29 -6.43
C PHE A 62 4.56 -6.37 -7.48
N PHE A 63 4.00 -7.57 -7.29
CA PHE A 63 4.08 -8.61 -8.31
C PHE A 63 3.44 -8.21 -9.63
N LEU A 64 2.24 -7.61 -9.60
CA LEU A 64 1.58 -7.10 -10.81
C LEU A 64 2.42 -6.02 -11.49
N PHE A 65 2.96 -5.08 -10.71
CA PHE A 65 3.84 -4.03 -11.18
C PHE A 65 5.08 -4.60 -11.88
N GLN A 66 5.78 -5.55 -11.26
CA GLN A 66 6.93 -6.22 -11.87
C GLN A 66 6.54 -6.97 -13.16
N GLU A 67 5.39 -7.62 -13.18
CA GLU A 67 4.87 -8.31 -14.37
C GLU A 67 4.64 -7.32 -15.52
N ILE A 68 4.01 -6.17 -15.25
CA ILE A 68 3.78 -5.10 -16.23
C ILE A 68 5.11 -4.60 -16.81
N LEU A 69 6.09 -4.30 -15.94
CA LEU A 69 7.43 -3.85 -16.35
C LEU A 69 8.23 -4.92 -17.09
N SER A 70 7.98 -6.21 -16.82
CA SER A 70 8.61 -7.31 -17.55
C SER A 70 8.12 -7.42 -18.99
N ARG A 71 6.83 -7.10 -19.21
CA ARG A 71 6.17 -7.16 -20.52
C ARG A 71 6.38 -5.90 -21.35
N ASN A 72 6.60 -4.75 -20.70
CA ASN A 72 6.76 -3.47 -21.39
C ASN A 72 8.13 -2.84 -21.08
N ARG A 73 9.13 -3.14 -21.94
CA ARG A 73 10.50 -2.62 -21.76
C ARG A 73 10.61 -1.10 -21.85
N ALA A 74 9.70 -0.44 -22.58
CA ALA A 74 9.71 1.02 -22.68
C ALA A 74 9.46 1.68 -21.32
N LEU A 75 8.63 1.06 -20.47
CA LEU A 75 8.34 1.57 -19.13
C LEU A 75 9.54 1.55 -18.18
N ARG A 76 10.53 0.67 -18.41
CA ARG A 76 11.72 0.58 -17.56
C ARG A 76 12.65 1.78 -17.70
N GLY A 77 12.55 2.52 -18.81
CA GLY A 77 13.42 3.67 -19.06
C GLY A 77 13.05 4.91 -18.24
N TYR A 78 11.89 4.93 -17.59
CA TYR A 78 11.38 6.10 -16.85
C TYR A 78 11.76 6.11 -15.37
N ALA A 79 12.16 4.96 -14.84
CA ALA A 79 12.48 4.76 -13.43
C ALA A 79 13.93 4.30 -13.30
N ALA A 80 14.75 5.08 -12.57
CA ALA A 80 16.12 4.67 -12.26
C ALA A 80 16.14 3.44 -11.35
N ASN A 81 15.17 3.35 -10.43
CA ASN A 81 14.96 2.23 -9.54
C ASN A 81 13.46 1.96 -9.33
N PRO A 82 12.81 1.19 -10.23
CA PRO A 82 11.36 0.98 -10.19
C PRO A 82 10.86 0.34 -8.89
N THR A 83 11.73 -0.39 -8.17
CA THR A 83 11.38 -0.96 -6.87
C THR A 83 11.28 0.12 -5.80
N GLU A 84 12.22 1.07 -5.78
CA GLU A 84 12.23 2.20 -4.85
C GLU A 84 11.07 3.14 -5.16
N ASP A 85 10.85 3.47 -6.43
CA ASP A 85 9.71 4.31 -6.85
C ASP A 85 8.36 3.71 -6.41
N PHE A 86 8.23 2.37 -6.47
CA PHE A 86 7.04 1.66 -5.98
C PHE A 86 6.89 1.77 -4.45
N LEU A 87 7.98 1.62 -3.72
CA LEU A 87 7.98 1.73 -2.25
C LEU A 87 7.67 3.16 -1.81
N ASP A 88 8.25 4.16 -2.48
CA ASP A 88 8.03 5.58 -2.21
C ASP A 88 6.58 5.96 -2.45
N PHE A 89 5.99 5.54 -3.57
CA PHE A 89 4.57 5.78 -3.86
C PHE A 89 3.64 5.34 -2.71
N PHE A 90 3.84 4.14 -2.15
CA PHE A 90 3.04 3.66 -1.04
C PHE A 90 3.42 4.30 0.31
N SER A 91 4.66 4.75 0.47
CA SER A 91 5.14 5.42 1.68
C SER A 91 4.57 6.85 1.76
N GLU A 92 4.61 7.60 0.67
CA GLU A 92 4.00 8.94 0.57
C GLU A 92 2.50 8.91 0.85
N LYS A 93 1.79 7.91 0.34
CA LYS A 93 0.36 7.74 0.61
C LYS A 93 0.10 7.42 2.08
N ARG A 94 0.95 6.61 2.73
CA ARG A 94 0.85 6.38 4.17
C ARG A 94 1.12 7.65 4.97
N ASP A 95 2.14 8.41 4.61
CA ASP A 95 2.47 9.69 5.26
C ASP A 95 1.31 10.70 5.16
N ALA A 96 0.62 10.74 4.02
CA ALA A 96 -0.58 11.57 3.86
C ALA A 96 -1.72 11.15 4.80
N LEU A 97 -1.94 9.84 4.97
CA LEU A 97 -2.91 9.32 5.94
C LEU A 97 -2.49 9.66 7.36
N ASP A 98 -1.21 9.52 7.70
CA ASP A 98 -0.70 9.77 9.05
C ASP A 98 -0.80 11.26 9.45
N LYS A 99 -0.68 12.18 8.49
CA LYS A 99 -0.90 13.62 8.68
C LYS A 99 -2.36 14.00 8.91
N ASN A 100 -3.33 13.13 8.64
CA ASN A 100 -4.74 13.41 8.90
C ASN A 100 -5.01 13.38 10.43
N PRO A 101 -5.46 14.50 11.04
CA PRO A 101 -5.70 14.58 12.48
C PRO A 101 -7.05 13.99 12.91
N GLU A 102 -8.00 13.83 11.99
CA GLU A 102 -9.37 13.36 12.27
C GLU A 102 -9.43 11.83 12.40
N TRP A 103 -8.51 11.12 11.78
CA TRP A 103 -8.52 9.67 11.73
C TRP A 103 -7.63 9.04 12.81
N GLY A 104 -8.19 8.07 13.53
CA GLY A 104 -7.41 7.20 14.41
C GLY A 104 -6.61 6.17 13.60
N PRO A 105 -5.63 5.47 14.24
CA PRO A 105 -4.80 4.47 13.55
C PRO A 105 -5.59 3.41 12.78
N VAL A 106 -6.69 2.92 13.36
CA VAL A 106 -7.55 1.90 12.73
C VAL A 106 -8.18 2.42 11.44
N GLU A 107 -8.59 3.68 11.41
CA GLU A 107 -9.21 4.30 10.24
C GLU A 107 -8.15 4.53 9.15
N LYS A 108 -6.95 4.98 9.54
CA LYS A 108 -5.81 5.11 8.62
C LYS A 108 -5.46 3.77 7.97
N ASP A 109 -5.37 2.70 8.75
CA ASP A 109 -5.12 1.36 8.23
C ASP A 109 -6.23 0.91 7.27
N ARG A 110 -7.49 1.20 7.58
CA ARG A 110 -8.63 0.89 6.70
C ARG A 110 -8.52 1.63 5.37
N LYS A 111 -8.22 2.93 5.41
CA LYS A 111 -8.03 3.76 4.22
C LYS A 111 -6.86 3.29 3.37
N GLU A 112 -5.77 2.87 4.00
CA GLU A 112 -4.64 2.27 3.29
C GLU A 112 -5.03 0.95 2.64
N ILE A 113 -5.76 0.07 3.33
CA ILE A 113 -6.25 -1.19 2.75
C ILE A 113 -7.14 -0.93 1.53
N GLU A 114 -8.08 0.00 1.63
CA GLU A 114 -8.97 0.42 0.53
C GLU A 114 -8.16 0.93 -0.67
N PHE A 115 -7.20 1.82 -0.42
CA PHE A 115 -6.35 2.39 -1.45
C PHE A 115 -5.47 1.35 -2.14
N VAL A 116 -4.76 0.50 -1.38
CA VAL A 116 -3.88 -0.53 -1.97
C VAL A 116 -4.71 -1.52 -2.80
N GLU A 117 -5.92 -1.86 -2.36
CA GLU A 117 -6.83 -2.70 -3.14
C GLU A 117 -7.26 -2.03 -4.44
N GLN A 118 -7.57 -0.73 -4.43
CA GLN A 118 -7.88 0.04 -5.63
C GLN A 118 -6.73 0.02 -6.63
N VAL A 119 -5.50 0.27 -6.17
CA VAL A 119 -4.29 0.19 -7.00
C VAL A 119 -4.14 -1.20 -7.61
N LYS A 120 -4.32 -2.25 -6.81
CA LYS A 120 -4.24 -3.64 -7.29
C LYS A 120 -5.22 -3.91 -8.42
N LEU A 121 -6.48 -3.51 -8.24
CA LEU A 121 -7.55 -3.74 -9.21
C LEU A 121 -7.29 -2.98 -10.52
N ASP A 122 -6.83 -1.73 -10.43
CA ASP A 122 -6.51 -0.94 -11.63
C ASP A 122 -5.28 -1.49 -12.38
N LEU A 123 -4.22 -1.86 -11.67
CA LEU A 123 -3.04 -2.52 -12.27
C LEU A 123 -3.43 -3.84 -12.96
N ALA A 124 -4.27 -4.65 -12.33
CA ALA A 124 -4.73 -5.91 -12.91
C ALA A 124 -5.63 -5.69 -14.16
N ALA A 125 -6.48 -4.67 -14.15
CA ALA A 125 -7.43 -4.41 -15.22
C ALA A 125 -6.79 -3.71 -16.43
N ARG A 126 -5.88 -2.75 -16.19
CA ARG A 126 -5.34 -1.85 -17.22
C ARG A 126 -3.87 -2.12 -17.55
N GLY A 127 -3.13 -2.82 -16.69
CA GLY A 127 -1.72 -3.09 -16.88
C GLY A 127 -0.91 -1.81 -17.07
N HIS A 128 -0.24 -1.69 -18.23
CA HIS A 128 0.59 -0.54 -18.59
C HIS A 128 -0.22 0.76 -18.86
N GLU A 129 -1.54 0.67 -19.03
CA GLU A 129 -2.42 1.83 -19.21
C GLU A 129 -2.97 2.37 -17.89
N SER A 130 -2.67 1.71 -16.76
CA SER A 130 -3.04 2.16 -15.42
C SER A 130 -2.63 3.62 -15.17
N LEU A 131 -3.40 4.35 -14.37
CA LEU A 131 -2.95 5.66 -13.91
C LEU A 131 -1.85 5.50 -12.85
N TYR A 132 -1.98 4.49 -11.98
CA TYR A 132 -1.01 4.22 -10.94
C TYR A 132 0.35 3.76 -11.47
N ILE A 133 0.42 3.01 -12.57
CA ILE A 133 1.72 2.67 -13.17
C ILE A 133 2.45 3.94 -13.63
N LYS A 134 1.71 4.95 -14.12
CA LYS A 134 2.27 6.23 -14.53
C LYS A 134 2.67 7.07 -13.32
N GLU A 135 1.84 7.12 -12.28
CA GLU A 135 2.17 7.81 -11.03
C GLU A 135 3.42 7.22 -10.37
N ILE A 136 3.47 5.89 -10.21
CA ILE A 136 4.62 5.18 -9.63
C ILE A 136 5.89 5.49 -10.41
N LEU A 137 5.85 5.47 -11.75
CA LEU A 137 7.04 5.72 -12.59
C LEU A 137 7.32 7.22 -12.83
N GLY A 138 6.64 8.14 -12.14
CA GLY A 138 6.87 9.58 -12.28
C GLY A 138 6.40 10.20 -13.62
N HIS A 139 5.55 9.50 -14.38
CA HIS A 139 5.04 9.98 -15.68
C HIS A 139 4.03 11.13 -15.56
N MET A 140 3.53 11.46 -14.36
CA MET A 140 2.46 12.43 -14.14
C MET A 140 2.96 13.77 -13.58
N SER A 141 4.16 14.24 -13.95
CA SER A 141 4.57 15.60 -13.57
C SER A 141 3.75 16.72 -14.26
N SER A 142 2.82 16.40 -15.16
CA SER A 142 2.01 17.41 -15.87
C SER A 142 0.49 17.24 -15.74
N SER A 143 -0.05 16.05 -15.47
CA SER A 143 -1.50 15.79 -15.49
C SER A 143 -2.16 15.70 -14.11
N LEU A 144 -1.39 15.54 -13.03
CA LEU A 144 -1.92 15.57 -11.66
C LEU A 144 -2.30 16.98 -11.20
N VAL A 145 -1.62 18.01 -11.71
CA VAL A 145 -2.02 19.41 -11.46
C VAL A 145 -3.39 19.70 -12.07
N GLU A 146 -3.69 19.11 -13.23
CA GLU A 146 -4.97 19.33 -13.92
C GLU A 146 -6.13 18.58 -13.24
N LEU A 147 -5.90 17.35 -12.75
CA LEU A 147 -6.93 16.57 -12.05
C LEU A 147 -7.21 17.11 -10.63
N ASP A 148 -6.17 17.54 -9.91
CA ASP A 148 -6.34 18.16 -8.59
C ASP A 148 -7.01 19.55 -8.71
N GLU A 149 -6.75 20.30 -9.80
CA GLU A 149 -7.51 21.51 -10.12
C GLU A 149 -8.96 21.23 -10.54
N GLU A 150 -9.24 20.17 -11.31
CA GLU A 150 -10.60 19.82 -11.69
C GLU A 150 -11.45 19.33 -10.51
N GLU A 151 -10.88 18.51 -9.62
CA GLU A 151 -11.54 18.04 -8.41
C GLU A 151 -11.80 19.20 -7.44
N ARG A 152 -10.83 20.13 -7.31
CA ARG A 152 -11.00 21.36 -6.54
C ARG A 152 -12.08 22.29 -7.14
N ARG A 153 -12.11 22.46 -8.47
CA ARG A 153 -13.17 23.22 -9.17
C ARG A 153 -14.53 22.54 -9.11
N TRP A 154 -14.58 21.22 -9.03
CA TRP A 154 -15.84 20.47 -8.88
C TRP A 154 -16.42 20.63 -7.47
N ASN A 155 -15.56 20.60 -6.45
CA ASN A 155 -15.95 20.84 -5.06
C ASN A 155 -16.41 22.30 -4.82
N GLU A 156 -15.74 23.29 -5.41
CA GLU A 156 -16.14 24.72 -5.31
C GLU A 156 -17.50 24.99 -5.96
N ARG A 157 -17.76 24.46 -7.16
CA ARG A 157 -19.04 24.61 -7.86
C ARG A 157 -20.22 23.92 -7.18
N SER A 158 -19.93 22.86 -6.41
CA SER A 158 -20.94 22.13 -5.65
C SER A 158 -21.33 22.87 -4.37
N ASN A 159 -20.43 23.69 -3.82
CA ASN A 159 -20.66 24.46 -2.61
C ASN A 159 -21.37 25.81 -2.86
N GLU A 160 -21.32 26.34 -4.09
CA GLU A 160 -22.04 27.56 -4.49
C GLU A 160 -23.53 27.32 -4.85
N ARG A 161 -23.98 26.06 -4.88
CA ARG A 161 -25.35 25.65 -5.24
C ARG A 161 -26.17 25.12 -4.06
N ALA A 162 -25.64 25.19 -2.83
CA ALA A 162 -26.34 24.89 -1.58
C ALA A 162 -26.70 26.20 -0.86
#